data_AF-A0A2P0QL55-F1
#
_entry.id   AF-A0A2P0QL55-F1
#
_cell.length_a   1.000
_cell.length_b   1.000
_cell.length_c   1.000
_cell.angle_alpha   90.00
_cell.angle_beta   90.00
_cell.angle_gamma   90.00
#
_symmetry.space_group_name_H-M   'P 1'
#
loop_
_entity.id
_entity.type
_entity.pdbx_description
1 polymer ?
#
loop_
_entity_poly.entity_id
_entity_poly.type
_entity_poly.pdbx_seq_one_letter_code
_entity_poly.pdbx_strand_id
1 'polypeptide(L)' 'MTKNHQTEEKTCDDNCSSCSQEQSTHASKGLPPKSKIDVKHVILVLSGKGGVGKSTVSVNLA' A
#
# COMPACT_ATOMS: atom_id res chain seq x y z
N MET A 1 -9.28 -29.50 32.72
CA MET A 1 -8.08 -28.63 32.79
C MET A 1 -8.08 -27.73 31.56
N THR A 2 -8.29 -26.45 31.84
CA THR A 2 -8.43 -25.31 30.95
C THR A 2 -7.18 -25.05 30.10
N LYS A 3 -7.34 -24.55 28.87
CA LYS A 3 -6.28 -23.80 28.17
C LYS A 3 -6.84 -22.46 27.70
N ASN A 4 -6.40 -21.45 28.42
CA ASN A 4 -6.71 -20.03 28.26
C ASN A 4 -6.09 -19.53 26.95
N HIS A 5 -6.88 -18.91 26.08
CA HIS A 5 -6.37 -18.07 25.02
C HIS A 5 -6.06 -16.70 25.64
N GLN A 6 -4.82 -16.53 26.11
CA GLN A 6 -4.31 -15.23 26.53
C GLN A 6 -4.14 -14.34 25.29
N THR A 7 -4.86 -13.23 25.29
CA THR A 7 -4.64 -12.08 24.41
C THR A 7 -3.25 -11.52 24.70
N GLU A 8 -2.30 -11.74 23.79
CA GLU A 8 -1.00 -11.06 23.80
C GLU A 8 -1.12 -9.79 22.96
N GLU A 9 -1.02 -8.62 23.59
CA GLU A 9 -0.73 -7.37 22.91
C GLU A 9 0.65 -7.47 22.24
N LYS A 10 0.67 -7.70 20.93
CA LYS A 10 1.90 -7.53 20.16
C LYS A 10 2.15 -6.04 19.95
N THR A 11 3.01 -5.46 20.77
CA THR A 11 3.79 -4.28 20.37
C THR A 11 4.48 -4.63 19.06
N CYS A 12 4.13 -3.90 18.00
CA CYS A 12 4.87 -3.99 16.75
C CYS A 12 6.17 -3.22 16.95
N ASP A 13 7.26 -3.93 17.22
CA ASP A 13 8.59 -3.37 17.04
C ASP A 13 8.76 -3.09 15.54
N ASP A 14 9.01 -1.84 15.15
CA ASP A 14 9.14 -1.34 13.77
C ASP A 14 10.28 -2.01 12.94
N ASN A 15 10.84 -3.12 13.41
CA ASN A 15 11.74 -3.98 12.66
C ASN A 15 10.95 -4.91 11.71
N CYS A 16 10.33 -4.31 10.70
CA CYS A 16 9.82 -5.06 9.56
C CYS A 16 11.00 -5.34 8.60
N SER A 17 11.53 -6.56 8.64
CA SER A 17 12.63 -7.03 7.79
C SER A 17 12.29 -7.10 6.29
N SER A 18 11.08 -6.73 5.88
CA SER A 18 10.67 -6.59 4.47
C SER A 18 10.43 -5.15 4.03
N CYS A 19 10.77 -4.14 4.84
CA CYS A 19 10.78 -2.74 4.41
C CYS A 19 12.12 -2.37 3.78
N SER A 20 12.60 -3.17 2.83
CA SER A 20 13.74 -2.80 2.00
C SER A 20 13.26 -1.75 1.00
N GLN A 21 13.42 -0.48 1.38
CA GLN A 21 13.50 0.63 0.44
C GLN A 21 14.75 0.42 -0.42
N GLU A 22 14.60 -0.32 -1.51
CA GLU A 22 15.54 -0.22 -2.62
C GLU A 22 15.18 1.00 -3.45
N GLN A 23 15.78 2.12 -3.05
CA GLN A 23 15.94 3.28 -3.91
C GLN A 23 16.91 2.87 -5.04
N SER A 24 16.37 2.28 -6.10
CA SER A 24 17.14 1.91 -7.28
C SER A 24 17.68 3.18 -7.94
N THR A 25 18.96 3.44 -7.69
CA THR A 25 19.83 4.40 -8.38
C THR A 25 20.05 3.97 -9.83
N HIS A 26 19.02 4.10 -10.67
CA HIS A 26 19.19 3.97 -12.10
C HIS A 26 19.68 5.30 -12.69
N ALA A 27 21.00 5.38 -12.87
CA ALA A 27 21.66 6.41 -13.65
C ALA A 27 21.14 6.42 -15.11
N SER A 28 20.42 7.48 -15.45
CA SER A 28 20.33 8.15 -16.76
C SER A 28 20.57 7.31 -18.03
N LYS A 29 19.67 6.37 -18.34
CA LYS A 29 19.19 6.23 -19.73
C LYS A 29 17.85 6.93 -19.76
N GLY A 30 17.79 8.02 -20.54
CA GLY A 30 16.71 9.02 -20.50
C GLY A 30 15.34 8.39 -20.31
N LEU A 31 14.65 8.78 -19.24
CA LEU A 31 13.27 8.35 -19.02
C LEU A 31 12.48 8.66 -20.31
N PRO A 32 11.59 7.75 -20.74
CA PRO A 32 10.75 8.02 -21.89
C PRO A 32 10.08 9.38 -21.71
N PRO A 33 9.91 10.15 -22.80
CA PRO A 33 9.30 11.46 -22.73
C PRO A 33 7.98 11.37 -21.98
N LYS A 34 7.81 12.23 -20.98
CA LYS A 34 6.59 12.30 -20.16
C LYS A 34 5.39 12.38 -21.10
N SER A 35 4.46 11.44 -20.97
CA SER A 35 3.21 11.48 -21.73
C SER A 35 2.45 12.76 -21.40
N LYS A 36 1.89 13.43 -22.42
CA LYS A 36 0.96 14.54 -22.22
C LYS A 36 -0.35 13.98 -21.67
N ILE A 37 -0.49 13.96 -20.35
CA ILE A 37 -1.71 13.52 -19.66
C ILE A 37 -2.26 14.73 -18.93
N ASP A 38 -3.47 15.15 -19.28
CA ASP A 38 -4.21 16.21 -18.58
C ASP A 38 -5.16 15.57 -17.56
N VAL A 39 -4.72 15.47 -16.31
CA VAL A 39 -5.50 14.84 -15.23
C VAL A 39 -6.35 15.90 -14.53
N LYS A 40 -7.66 15.84 -14.69
CA LYS A 40 -8.60 16.77 -14.04
C LYS A 40 -8.83 16.44 -12.56
N HIS A 41 -8.91 15.15 -12.23
CA HIS A 41 -9.24 14.68 -10.89
C HIS A 41 -8.37 13.50 -10.48
N VAL A 42 -7.89 13.52 -9.24
CA VAL A 42 -7.19 12.41 -8.59
C VAL A 42 -8.01 12.02 -7.37
N ILE A 43 -8.55 10.80 -7.39
CA ILE A 43 -9.39 10.30 -6.30
C ILE A 43 -8.68 9.13 -5.63
N LEU A 44 -8.47 9.27 -4.33
CA LEU A 44 -7.84 8.26 -3.48
C LEU A 44 -8.92 7.47 -2.73
N VAL A 45 -8.92 6.15 -2.90
CA VAL A 45 -9.82 5.23 -2.17
C VAL A 45 -9.02 4.47 -1.12
N LEU A 46 -9.31 4.71 0.17
CA LEU A 46 -8.59 4.10 1.30
C LEU A 46 -9.51 3.24 2.18
N SER A 47 -8.89 2.31 2.90
CA SER A 47 -9.52 1.58 3.99
C SER A 47 -8.49 0.96 4.93
N GLY A 48 -8.83 0.92 6.22
CA GLY A 48 -7.97 0.36 7.27
C GLY A 48 -8.11 -1.14 7.51
N LYS A 49 -9.15 -1.79 6.98
CA LYS A 49 -9.38 -3.25 7.14
C LYS A 49 -9.34 -3.97 5.80
N GLY A 50 -8.91 -5.23 5.79
CA GLY A 50 -8.96 -6.11 4.62
C GLY A 50 -10.39 -6.50 4.24
N GLY A 51 -10.65 -6.72 2.95
CA GLY A 51 -11.94 -7.25 2.47
C GLY A 51 -13.12 -6.26 2.39
N VAL A 52 -12.93 -4.98 2.70
CA VAL A 52 -14.03 -3.98 2.66
C VAL A 52 -14.38 -3.49 1.25
N GLY A 53 -13.78 -4.06 0.21
CA GLY A 53 -14.12 -3.73 -1.18
C GLY A 53 -13.47 -2.48 -1.77
N LYS A 54 -12.29 -2.02 -1.29
CA LYS A 54 -11.55 -0.89 -1.90
C LYS A 54 -11.48 -1.00 -3.42
N SER A 55 -11.00 -2.14 -3.93
CA SER A 55 -10.87 -2.38 -5.36
C SER A 55 -12.22 -2.45 -6.08
N THR A 56 -13.22 -3.03 -5.43
CA THR A 56 -14.59 -3.11 -5.98
C THR A 56 -15.21 -1.74 -6.15
N VAL A 57 -15.01 -0.84 -5.16
CA VAL A 57 -15.48 0.54 -5.24
C VAL A 57 -14.68 1.33 -6.27
N SER A 58 -13.35 1.19 -6.31
CA SER A 58 -12.50 1.88 -7.28
C SER A 58 -12.87 1.56 -8.73
N VAL A 59 -13.20 0.30 -9.04
CA VAL A 59 -13.59 -0.11 -10.40
C VAL A 59 -14.94 0.47 -10.80
N ASN A 60 -15.91 0.51 -9.88
CA ASN A 60 -17.25 1.06 -10.18
C ASN A 60 -17.31 2.60 -10.15
N LEU A 61 -16.28 3.25 -9.60
CA LEU A 61 -16.14 4.71 -9.60
C LEU A 61 -15.55 5.26 -10.90
N ALA A 62 -14.91 4.40 -11.70
CA ALA A 62 -14.29 4.75 -12.98
C ALA A 62 -15.31 5.14 -14.06
#